data_AF-A0A5Q4FE27-F1
#
_entry.id   AF-A0A5Q4FE27-F1
#
_cell.length_a   1.000
_cell.length_b   1.000
_cell.length_c   1.000
_cell.angle_alpha   90.00
_cell.angle_beta   90.00
_cell.angle_gamma   90.00
#
_symmetry.space_group_name_H-M   'P 1'
#
loop_
_entity.id
_entity.type
_entity.pdbx_description
1 polymer ?
#
loop_
_entity_poly.entity_id
_entity_poly.type
_entity_poly.pdbx_seq_one_letter_code
_entity_poly.pdbx_strand_id
1 'polypeptide(L)'
;MQAALSQSVNTISVELLMETGVDRVIETTRRLGVRSPIPAEPSIALGTAELSLLEMVQAYTAFANRGLPAEPRFINAVYNADGELIYDFRKSGTEDRDQTPVLTISDFTAGQSFAPTVPPISGKQQTVAAEVPEQLEPAFSEETAAAMVSMLARTVDVGTASGLRTRFGIRHAVAGKTGTTQHFSDGWFVGMTPDLVFGSWIGGVTPSVRLPQHIGFASQTALPVAGLFLQDLARHEGLASIPDHFHPHQRNTVYRTGCEDYREERFTDRVRDFFSGRDSKEAQIVGDAENDRSLIGRIRGVFRRD
;
A
#
# COMPACT_ATOMS: atom_id res chain seq x y z
N MET A 1 -0.45 15.96 -5.01
CA MET A 1 0.09 14.65 -4.60
C MET A 1 -0.97 13.54 -4.52
N GLN A 2 -2.08 13.72 -3.79
CA GLN A 2 -3.14 12.69 -3.65
C GLN A 2 -3.67 12.17 -5.00
N ALA A 3 -3.95 13.06 -5.96
CA ALA A 3 -4.37 12.68 -7.31
C ALA A 3 -3.30 11.83 -8.03
N ALA A 4 -2.05 12.27 -8.01
CA ALA A 4 -0.93 11.57 -8.63
C ALA A 4 -0.76 10.14 -8.07
N LEU A 5 -0.87 9.95 -6.74
CA LEU A 5 -0.85 8.61 -6.15
C LEU A 5 -2.04 7.77 -6.62
N SER A 6 -3.27 8.33 -6.58
CA SER A 6 -4.49 7.61 -6.94
C SER A 6 -4.52 7.14 -8.40
N GLN A 7 -3.91 7.92 -9.30
CA GLN A 7 -3.81 7.65 -10.73
C GLN A 7 -2.48 6.98 -11.12
N SER A 8 -1.58 6.73 -10.17
CA SER A 8 -0.29 6.09 -10.42
C SER A 8 0.60 6.86 -11.41
N VAL A 9 0.71 8.18 -11.25
CA VAL A 9 1.51 9.04 -12.13
C VAL A 9 3.00 8.86 -11.83
N ASN A 10 3.70 8.17 -12.72
CA ASN A 10 5.11 7.80 -12.57
C ASN A 10 6.06 9.01 -12.52
N THR A 11 5.79 10.08 -13.28
CA THR A 11 6.65 11.28 -13.33
C THR A 11 6.75 11.96 -11.96
N ILE A 12 5.63 12.07 -11.24
CA ILE A 12 5.59 12.62 -9.88
C ILE A 12 6.28 11.70 -8.87
N SER A 13 6.17 10.38 -9.03
CA SER A 13 6.89 9.42 -8.18
C SER A 13 8.41 9.55 -8.31
N VAL A 14 8.91 9.71 -9.54
CA VAL A 14 10.35 9.92 -9.79
C VAL A 14 10.80 11.27 -9.21
N GLU A 15 10.06 12.34 -9.47
CA GLU A 15 10.41 13.68 -8.94
C GLU A 15 10.50 13.65 -7.41
N LEU A 16 9.49 13.09 -6.73
CA LEU A 16 9.47 12.98 -5.27
C LEU A 16 10.62 12.13 -4.73
N LEU A 17 10.99 11.04 -5.42
CA LEU A 17 12.15 10.24 -5.05
C LEU A 17 13.44 11.05 -5.15
N MET A 18 13.60 11.84 -6.21
CA MET A 18 14.78 12.67 -6.43
C MET A 18 14.88 13.80 -5.41
N GLU A 19 13.75 14.43 -5.03
CA GLU A 19 13.69 15.43 -3.96
C GLU A 19 13.99 14.83 -2.57
N THR A 20 13.48 13.63 -2.30
CA THR A 20 13.64 12.95 -1.00
C THR A 20 15.03 12.34 -0.83
N GLY A 21 15.59 11.80 -1.91
CA GLY A 21 16.83 11.03 -1.94
C GLY A 21 16.59 9.51 -1.86
N VAL A 22 17.26 8.78 -2.76
CA VAL A 22 17.15 7.31 -2.89
C VAL A 22 17.48 6.59 -1.59
N ASP A 23 18.57 6.96 -0.92
CA ASP A 23 19.03 6.28 0.30
C ASP A 23 18.02 6.40 1.45
N ARG A 24 17.38 7.56 1.59
CA ARG A 24 16.33 7.77 2.61
C ARG A 24 15.11 6.90 2.34
N VAL A 25 14.70 6.79 1.07
CA VAL A 25 13.59 5.91 0.68
C VAL A 25 13.93 4.45 0.96
N ILE A 26 15.16 4.01 0.68
CA ILE A 26 15.62 2.67 1.02
C ILE A 26 15.59 2.46 2.53
N GLU A 27 16.11 3.41 3.32
CA GLU A 27 16.10 3.35 4.78
C GLU A 27 14.68 3.23 5.34
N THR A 28 13.74 4.07 4.89
CA THR A 28 12.32 3.96 5.27
C THR A 28 11.74 2.61 4.86
N THR A 29 12.07 2.11 3.67
CA THR A 29 11.61 0.79 3.20
C THR A 29 12.14 -0.35 4.07
N ARG A 30 13.38 -0.25 4.57
CA ARG A 30 13.93 -1.19 5.56
C ARG A 30 13.18 -1.12 6.88
N ARG A 31 12.88 0.08 7.37
CA ARG A 31 12.08 0.28 8.59
C ARG A 31 10.67 -0.32 8.45
N LEU A 32 10.13 -0.44 7.24
CA LEU A 32 8.85 -1.10 6.99
C LEU A 32 8.92 -2.63 7.00
N GLY A 33 10.10 -3.22 7.26
CA GLY A 33 10.28 -4.67 7.36
C GLY A 33 10.68 -5.35 6.04
N VAL A 34 10.96 -4.58 4.98
CA VAL A 34 11.44 -5.16 3.71
C VAL A 34 12.90 -5.59 3.86
N ARG A 35 13.16 -6.88 3.61
CA ARG A 35 14.48 -7.52 3.76
C ARG A 35 15.11 -7.86 2.41
N SER A 36 14.30 -8.04 1.37
CA SER A 36 14.76 -8.27 0.00
C SER A 36 15.72 -7.16 -0.50
N PRO A 37 16.66 -7.46 -1.41
CA PRO A 37 17.55 -6.46 -1.99
C PRO A 37 16.77 -5.33 -2.68
N ILE A 38 17.19 -4.08 -2.48
CA ILE A 38 16.60 -2.90 -3.12
C ILE A 38 17.70 -2.19 -3.91
N PRO A 39 17.57 -2.01 -5.24
CA PRO A 39 18.54 -1.27 -6.04
C PRO A 39 18.69 0.18 -5.57
N ALA A 40 19.92 0.67 -5.45
CA ALA A 40 20.20 2.07 -5.11
C ALA A 40 20.15 2.97 -6.36
N GLU A 41 18.99 2.98 -7.03
CA GLU A 41 18.80 3.63 -8.32
C GLU A 41 17.46 4.38 -8.38
N PRO A 42 17.32 5.45 -9.19
CA PRO A 42 16.04 6.15 -9.36
C PRO A 42 14.90 5.26 -9.90
N SER A 43 15.25 4.13 -10.54
CA SER A 43 14.27 3.18 -11.09
C SER A 43 13.33 2.60 -10.03
N ILE A 44 13.72 2.60 -8.75
CA ILE A 44 12.86 2.12 -7.66
C ILE A 44 11.56 2.91 -7.51
N ALA A 45 11.50 4.18 -7.97
CA ALA A 45 10.25 4.96 -8.03
C ALA A 45 9.18 4.30 -8.94
N LEU A 46 9.61 3.43 -9.86
CA LEU A 46 8.75 2.71 -10.80
C LEU A 46 8.47 1.27 -10.38
N GLY A 47 8.95 0.84 -9.20
CA GLY A 47 8.73 -0.50 -8.68
C GLY A 47 9.61 -1.58 -9.32
N THR A 48 10.89 -1.29 -9.55
CA THR A 48 11.88 -2.27 -10.07
C THR A 48 12.44 -3.21 -9.02
N ALA A 49 12.16 -2.98 -7.74
CA ALA A 49 12.58 -3.86 -6.66
C ALA A 49 11.75 -5.17 -6.67
N GLU A 50 12.44 -6.31 -6.57
CA GLU A 50 11.81 -7.62 -6.47
C GLU A 50 11.49 -7.93 -5.01
N LEU A 51 10.21 -7.87 -4.65
CA LEU A 51 9.74 -8.05 -3.27
C LEU A 51 8.72 -9.19 -3.21
N SER A 52 8.71 -9.95 -2.11
CA SER A 52 7.68 -10.96 -1.88
C SER A 52 6.33 -10.30 -1.55
N LEU A 53 5.22 -10.98 -1.87
CA LEU A 53 3.89 -10.51 -1.48
C LEU A 53 3.76 -10.34 0.04
N LEU A 54 4.40 -11.22 0.81
CA LEU A 54 4.40 -11.15 2.27
C LEU A 54 5.07 -9.88 2.78
N GLU A 55 6.22 -9.48 2.21
CA GLU A 55 6.89 -8.23 2.57
C GLU A 55 6.05 -7.00 2.22
N MET A 56 5.31 -7.04 1.11
CA MET A 56 4.39 -5.96 0.75
C MET A 56 3.20 -5.84 1.70
N VAL A 57 2.58 -6.97 2.06
CA VAL A 57 1.51 -7.00 3.06
C VAL A 57 2.03 -6.53 4.42
N GLN A 58 3.22 -6.98 4.83
CA GLN A 58 3.88 -6.54 6.05
C GLN A 58 4.13 -5.03 6.04
N ALA A 59 4.69 -4.46 4.97
CA ALA A 59 4.94 -3.02 4.89
C ALA A 59 3.65 -2.20 5.03
N TYR A 60 2.54 -2.68 4.46
CA TYR A 60 1.24 -1.99 4.54
C TYR A 60 0.65 -1.96 5.96
N THR A 61 1.08 -2.86 6.86
CA THR A 61 0.63 -2.81 8.27
C THR A 61 0.99 -1.51 8.96
N ALA A 62 2.12 -0.89 8.61
CA ALA A 62 2.52 0.38 9.20
C ALA A 62 1.51 1.50 8.92
N PHE A 63 0.83 1.48 7.75
CA PHE A 63 -0.23 2.44 7.45
C PHE A 63 -1.47 2.20 8.31
N ALA A 64 -1.83 0.93 8.55
CA ALA A 64 -2.92 0.58 9.43
C ALA A 64 -2.59 0.84 10.92
N ASN A 65 -1.31 0.78 11.28
CA ASN A 65 -0.84 0.73 12.65
C ASN A 65 0.06 1.92 13.04
N ARG A 66 -0.41 3.16 12.83
CA ARG A 66 0.25 4.40 13.30
C ARG A 66 1.74 4.55 12.95
N GLY A 67 2.18 3.94 11.85
CA GLY A 67 3.58 3.96 11.40
C GLY A 67 4.46 2.80 11.88
N LEU A 68 3.91 1.86 12.65
CA LEU A 68 4.62 0.70 13.18
C LEU A 68 4.34 -0.55 12.32
N PRO A 69 5.33 -1.11 11.62
CA PRO A 69 5.14 -2.37 10.92
C PRO A 69 4.91 -3.52 11.93
N ALA A 70 4.05 -4.46 11.58
CA ALA A 70 3.82 -5.68 12.34
C ALA A 70 4.55 -6.86 11.67
N GLU A 71 5.22 -7.68 12.46
CA GLU A 71 5.79 -8.93 11.95
C GLU A 71 4.70 -9.99 11.77
N PRO A 72 4.66 -10.71 10.63
CA PRO A 72 3.67 -11.75 10.41
C PRO A 72 3.91 -12.93 11.34
N ARG A 73 2.85 -13.42 11.99
CA ARG A 73 2.90 -14.60 12.86
C ARG A 73 1.92 -15.64 12.36
N PHE A 74 2.41 -16.87 12.24
CA PHE A 74 1.64 -17.99 11.68
C PHE A 74 1.17 -18.98 12.75
N ILE A 75 1.76 -18.94 13.95
CA ILE A 75 1.52 -19.90 15.02
C ILE A 75 0.99 -19.15 16.25
N ASN A 76 -0.25 -19.47 16.64
CA ASN A 76 -0.90 -18.88 17.82
C ASN A 76 -0.61 -19.65 19.11
N ALA A 77 -0.52 -20.97 19.03
CA ALA A 77 -0.26 -21.82 20.17
C ALA A 77 0.33 -23.15 19.71
N VAL A 78 1.11 -23.78 20.58
CA VAL A 78 1.69 -25.11 20.37
C VAL A 78 1.22 -26.02 21.50
N TYR A 79 0.72 -27.20 21.15
CA TYR A 79 0.26 -28.23 22.09
C TYR A 79 1.08 -29.51 21.93
N ASN A 80 1.27 -30.28 23.01
CA ASN A 80 1.85 -31.61 22.93
C ASN A 80 0.82 -32.63 22.42
N ALA A 81 1.26 -33.88 22.21
CA ALA A 81 0.40 -34.96 21.72
C ALA A 81 -0.77 -35.29 22.68
N ASP A 82 -0.60 -35.01 23.97
CA ASP A 82 -1.59 -35.24 25.01
C ASP A 82 -2.60 -34.08 25.12
N GLY A 83 -2.47 -33.04 24.28
CA GLY A 83 -3.34 -31.87 24.24
C GLY A 83 -2.97 -30.78 25.27
N GLU A 84 -1.83 -30.90 25.93
CA GLU A 84 -1.35 -29.90 26.88
C GLU A 84 -0.66 -28.74 26.15
N LEU A 85 -0.97 -27.51 26.56
CA LEU A 85 -0.42 -26.28 25.98
C LEU A 85 1.08 -26.14 26.32
N ILE A 86 1.93 -26.17 25.30
CA ILE A 86 3.37 -25.92 25.41
C ILE A 86 3.65 -24.41 25.36
N TYR A 87 3.00 -23.68 24.45
CA TYR A 87 3.25 -22.26 24.24
C TYR A 87 2.00 -21.52 23.78
N ASP A 88 1.74 -20.34 24.32
CA ASP A 88 0.65 -19.44 23.88
C ASP A 88 1.22 -18.10 23.41
N PHE A 89 1.27 -17.95 22.11
CA PHE A 89 1.81 -16.77 21.45
C PHE A 89 0.84 -15.58 21.46
N ARG A 90 -0.41 -15.76 21.89
CA ARG A 90 -1.39 -14.66 22.05
C ARG A 90 -1.12 -13.83 23.31
N LYS A 91 -0.46 -14.43 24.31
CA LYS A 91 -0.21 -13.79 25.63
C LYS A 91 1.14 -13.08 25.74
N SER A 92 2.03 -13.21 24.75
CA SER A 92 3.34 -12.56 24.77
C SER A 92 3.28 -11.03 24.54
N GLY A 93 2.10 -10.47 24.27
CA GLY A 93 1.85 -9.04 24.42
C GLY A 93 1.38 -8.78 25.85
N THR A 94 2.29 -8.49 26.76
CA THR A 94 1.96 -8.09 28.13
C THR A 94 1.02 -6.88 28.10
N GLU A 95 0.01 -6.98 28.97
CA GLU A 95 -0.90 -5.95 29.44
C GLU A 95 -0.27 -4.54 29.38
N ASP A 96 -1.02 -3.59 28.82
CA ASP A 96 -0.72 -2.14 28.75
C ASP A 96 0.07 -1.59 27.55
N ARG A 97 0.03 -2.26 26.37
CA ARG A 97 0.46 -1.64 25.10
C ARG A 97 -0.69 -1.52 24.13
N ASP A 98 -1.12 -0.29 23.89
CA ASP A 98 -2.08 0.12 22.88
C ASP A 98 -1.67 -0.43 21.50
N GLN A 99 -2.29 -1.54 21.10
CA GLN A 99 -2.67 -1.92 19.74
C GLN A 99 -1.57 -2.00 18.66
N THR A 100 -0.57 -2.87 18.78
CA THR A 100 0.09 -3.42 17.57
C THR A 100 -0.65 -4.70 17.16
N PRO A 101 -1.48 -4.69 16.11
CA PRO A 101 -2.16 -5.90 15.66
C PRO A 101 -1.14 -6.90 15.14
N VAL A 102 -1.15 -8.10 15.72
CA VAL A 102 -0.44 -9.26 15.17
C VAL A 102 -1.24 -9.75 13.96
N LEU A 103 -0.67 -9.64 12.76
CA LEU A 103 -1.24 -10.30 11.58
C LEU A 103 -1.10 -11.81 11.76
N THR A 104 -2.24 -12.47 11.98
CA THR A 104 -2.30 -13.93 12.05
C THR A 104 -2.91 -14.47 10.77
N ILE A 105 -2.18 -15.29 10.03
CA ILE A 105 -2.58 -15.79 8.69
C ILE A 105 -3.53 -17.00 8.77
N SER A 106 -3.90 -17.43 9.98
CA SER A 106 -4.59 -18.71 10.24
C SER A 106 -6.01 -18.84 9.68
N ASP A 107 -6.65 -17.77 9.22
CA ASP A 107 -8.07 -17.81 8.82
C ASP A 107 -8.30 -18.00 7.31
N PHE A 108 -7.24 -18.10 6.50
CA PHE A 108 -7.37 -18.13 5.04
C PHE A 108 -7.44 -19.52 4.38
N THR A 109 -7.31 -20.61 5.15
CA THR A 109 -7.40 -21.98 4.61
C THR A 109 -8.37 -22.82 5.42
N ALA A 110 -9.68 -22.61 5.24
CA ALA A 110 -10.67 -23.52 5.80
C ALA A 110 -12.02 -23.51 5.07
N GLY A 111 -12.03 -23.99 3.81
CA GLY A 111 -13.18 -24.75 3.30
C GLY A 111 -13.37 -26.10 4.00
N GLN A 112 -12.50 -26.42 4.97
CA GLN A 112 -12.67 -27.50 5.94
C GLN A 112 -12.46 -26.90 7.33
N SER A 113 -13.53 -26.85 8.11
CA SER A 113 -13.46 -26.63 9.54
C SER A 113 -12.60 -27.74 10.15
N PHE A 114 -11.31 -27.46 10.33
CA PHE A 114 -10.53 -28.03 11.41
C PHE A 114 -10.46 -26.98 12.50
N ALA A 115 -11.59 -26.76 13.18
CA ALA A 115 -11.50 -26.39 14.58
C ALA A 115 -11.18 -27.68 15.34
N PRO A 116 -9.90 -27.98 15.70
CA PRO A 116 -9.71 -28.88 16.81
C PRO A 116 -10.47 -28.25 17.97
N THR A 117 -11.36 -29.02 18.61
CA THR A 117 -12.01 -28.61 19.86
C THR A 117 -10.91 -28.28 20.85
N VAL A 118 -10.55 -27.01 20.98
CA VAL A 118 -9.59 -26.54 21.98
C VAL A 118 -10.31 -26.70 23.33
N PRO A 119 -9.88 -27.64 24.19
CA PRO A 119 -10.50 -27.79 25.50
C PRO A 119 -10.29 -26.52 26.33
N PRO A 120 -11.21 -26.19 27.24
CA PRO A 120 -11.08 -25.02 28.10
C PRO A 120 -9.79 -25.11 28.93
N ILE A 121 -9.07 -23.98 28.97
CA ILE A 121 -7.79 -23.82 29.66
C ILE A 121 -7.99 -24.11 31.16
N SER A 122 -7.48 -25.25 31.63
CA SER A 122 -7.42 -25.59 33.05
C SER A 122 -6.08 -26.27 33.34
N GLY A 123 -5.05 -25.47 33.56
CA GLY A 123 -3.69 -25.94 33.86
C GLY A 123 -2.84 -24.81 34.42
N LYS A 124 -2.00 -25.12 35.41
CA LYS A 124 -1.09 -24.16 36.05
C LYS A 124 -0.10 -23.65 35.00
N GLN A 125 -0.12 -22.33 34.79
CA GLN A 125 0.69 -21.61 33.81
C GLN A 125 2.17 -21.71 34.16
N GLN A 126 2.98 -22.25 33.25
CA GLN A 126 4.42 -22.03 33.23
C GLN A 126 4.73 -21.16 32.01
N THR A 127 4.53 -19.85 32.16
CA THR A 127 4.89 -18.85 31.17
C THR A 127 6.41 -18.72 31.16
N VAL A 128 7.07 -19.37 30.20
CA VAL A 128 8.39 -18.93 29.75
C VAL A 128 8.11 -17.72 28.86
N ALA A 129 8.43 -16.53 29.34
CA ALA A 129 8.25 -15.29 28.59
C ALA A 129 9.00 -15.40 27.26
N ALA A 130 8.28 -15.29 26.14
CA ALA A 130 8.92 -15.01 24.87
C ALA A 130 9.64 -13.68 25.00
N GLU A 131 10.89 -13.60 24.55
CA GLU A 131 11.63 -12.35 24.48
C GLU A 131 10.77 -11.30 23.78
N VAL A 132 10.49 -10.21 24.49
CA VAL A 132 9.73 -9.07 23.97
C VAL A 132 10.56 -8.51 22.81
N PRO A 133 10.02 -8.43 21.58
CA PRO A 133 10.76 -7.85 20.48
C PRO A 133 11.24 -6.45 20.86
N GLU A 134 12.50 -6.17 20.55
CA GLU A 134 13.11 -4.84 20.62
C GLU A 134 12.14 -3.81 20.03
N GLN A 135 11.92 -2.69 20.71
CA GLN A 135 10.94 -1.68 20.31
C GLN A 135 11.21 -1.28 18.86
N LEU A 136 10.30 -1.66 17.95
CA LEU A 136 10.38 -1.28 16.55
C LEU A 136 10.17 0.24 16.48
N GLU A 137 11.22 0.97 16.11
CA GLU A 137 11.10 2.40 15.80
C GLU A 137 10.07 2.60 14.68
N PRO A 138 9.11 3.54 14.82
CA PRO A 138 8.16 3.83 13.75
C PRO A 138 8.86 4.16 12.43
N ALA A 139 8.35 3.60 11.33
CA ALA A 139 8.84 3.92 9.99
C ALA A 139 8.50 5.37 9.59
N PHE A 140 7.39 5.90 10.11
CA PHE A 140 6.93 7.29 9.94
C PHE A 140 5.94 7.66 11.06
N SER A 141 5.53 8.95 11.11
CA SER A 141 4.58 9.43 12.11
C SER A 141 3.15 8.92 11.90
N GLU A 142 2.35 8.89 12.96
CA GLU A 142 0.91 8.58 12.90
C GLU A 142 0.16 9.49 11.92
N GLU A 143 0.50 10.78 11.88
CA GLU A 143 -0.08 11.74 10.93
C GLU A 143 0.24 11.37 9.47
N THR A 144 1.48 10.92 9.20
CA THR A 144 1.88 10.43 7.88
C THR A 144 1.12 9.16 7.52
N ALA A 145 0.93 8.25 8.48
CA ALA A 145 0.15 7.02 8.28
C ALA A 145 -1.30 7.36 7.88
N ALA A 146 -1.97 8.24 8.64
CA ALA A 146 -3.32 8.70 8.38
C ALA A 146 -3.46 9.39 7.00
N ALA A 147 -2.45 10.18 6.62
CA ALA A 147 -2.38 10.82 5.31
C ALA A 147 -2.31 9.79 4.19
N MET A 148 -1.42 8.80 4.33
CA MET A 148 -1.27 7.73 3.35
C MET A 148 -2.54 6.89 3.22
N VAL A 149 -3.20 6.53 4.32
CA VAL A 149 -4.49 5.82 4.29
C VAL A 149 -5.54 6.63 3.52
N SER A 150 -5.63 7.94 3.77
CA SER A 150 -6.57 8.83 3.08
C SER A 150 -6.26 8.95 1.59
N MET A 151 -4.98 8.96 1.20
CA MET A 151 -4.57 8.97 -0.21
C MET A 151 -4.84 7.62 -0.90
N LEU A 152 -4.58 6.50 -0.22
CA LEU A 152 -4.82 5.14 -0.71
C LEU A 152 -6.32 4.82 -0.81
N ALA A 153 -7.16 5.36 0.09
CA ALA A 153 -8.61 5.26 -0.01
C ALA A 153 -9.13 5.90 -1.31
N ARG A 154 -8.58 7.06 -1.71
CA ARG A 154 -8.94 7.71 -2.99
C ARG A 154 -8.66 6.81 -4.19
N THR A 155 -7.60 5.99 -4.16
CA THR A 155 -7.32 5.02 -5.22
C THR A 155 -8.47 4.04 -5.43
N VAL A 156 -9.10 3.62 -4.32
CA VAL A 156 -10.25 2.71 -4.32
C VAL A 156 -11.53 3.43 -4.69
N ASP A 157 -11.71 4.69 -4.29
CA ASP A 157 -12.97 5.40 -4.54
C ASP A 157 -13.08 5.94 -5.97
N VAL A 158 -12.00 6.49 -6.51
CA VAL A 158 -12.00 7.16 -7.83
C VAL A 158 -10.79 6.84 -8.71
N GLY A 159 -9.83 6.06 -8.19
CA GLY A 159 -8.57 5.78 -8.88
C GLY A 159 -8.54 4.46 -9.62
N THR A 160 -7.31 3.97 -9.79
CA THR A 160 -6.99 2.71 -10.47
C THR A 160 -7.63 1.46 -9.84
N ALA A 161 -8.04 1.53 -8.57
CA ALA A 161 -8.74 0.45 -7.86
C ALA A 161 -10.27 0.65 -7.77
N SER A 162 -10.84 1.63 -8.48
CA SER A 162 -12.28 1.93 -8.48
C SER A 162 -13.19 0.76 -8.88
N GLY A 163 -12.63 -0.27 -9.51
CA GLY A 163 -13.31 -1.55 -9.76
C GLY A 163 -13.91 -2.18 -8.50
N LEU A 164 -13.28 -2.01 -7.32
CA LEU A 164 -13.85 -2.50 -6.05
C LEU A 164 -15.22 -1.89 -5.75
N ARG A 165 -15.41 -0.59 -6.04
CA ARG A 165 -16.68 0.11 -5.88
C ARG A 165 -17.66 -0.22 -7.00
N THR A 166 -17.20 -0.14 -8.25
CA THR A 166 -18.07 -0.15 -9.44
C THR A 166 -18.44 -1.55 -9.91
N ARG A 167 -17.51 -2.51 -9.83
CA ARG A 167 -17.69 -3.89 -10.30
C ARG A 167 -18.04 -4.85 -9.16
N PHE A 168 -17.40 -4.70 -7.99
CA PHE A 168 -17.58 -5.62 -6.86
C PHE A 168 -18.54 -5.10 -5.79
N GLY A 169 -18.98 -3.84 -5.88
CA GLY A 169 -19.96 -3.28 -4.95
C GLY A 169 -19.47 -3.17 -3.51
N ILE A 170 -18.16 -3.19 -3.27
CA ILE A 170 -17.58 -3.07 -1.93
C ILE A 170 -17.85 -1.65 -1.42
N ARG A 171 -18.57 -1.50 -0.31
CA ARG A 171 -18.91 -0.19 0.30
C ARG A 171 -18.17 0.10 1.60
N HIS A 172 -17.61 -0.91 2.25
CA HIS A 172 -16.82 -0.77 3.47
C HIS A 172 -15.55 0.07 3.29
N ALA A 173 -14.91 0.43 4.40
CA ALA A 173 -13.64 1.15 4.37
C ALA A 173 -12.53 0.26 3.79
N VAL A 174 -12.01 0.68 2.64
CA VAL A 174 -10.90 0.02 1.95
C VAL A 174 -9.97 1.08 1.37
N ALA A 175 -8.68 0.86 1.52
CA ALA A 175 -7.60 1.65 0.96
C ALA A 175 -6.62 0.69 0.31
N GLY A 176 -5.98 1.09 -0.79
CA GLY A 176 -5.03 0.20 -1.44
C GLY A 176 -4.46 0.78 -2.71
N LYS A 177 -3.59 0.01 -3.34
CA LYS A 177 -2.91 0.42 -4.57
C LYS A 177 -2.79 -0.75 -5.53
N THR A 178 -3.08 -0.49 -6.80
CA THR A 178 -2.74 -1.40 -7.89
C THR A 178 -1.29 -1.18 -8.33
N GLY A 179 -0.56 -2.25 -8.63
CA GLY A 179 0.76 -2.22 -9.24
C GLY A 179 0.77 -3.05 -10.52
N THR A 180 1.31 -2.54 -11.62
CA THR A 180 1.44 -3.28 -12.88
C THR A 180 2.86 -3.10 -13.38
N THR A 181 3.56 -4.21 -13.60
CA THR A 181 4.93 -4.16 -14.12
C THR A 181 4.94 -3.87 -15.62
N GLN A 182 6.09 -3.45 -16.12
CA GLN A 182 6.29 -3.23 -17.55
C GLN A 182 6.02 -4.53 -18.32
N HIS A 183 5.53 -4.40 -19.56
CA HIS A 183 5.13 -5.53 -20.40
C HIS A 183 4.07 -6.46 -19.79
N PHE A 184 3.37 -6.04 -18.73
CA PHE A 184 2.27 -6.78 -18.12
C PHE A 184 2.66 -8.18 -17.66
N SER A 185 3.87 -8.36 -17.12
CA SER A 185 4.28 -9.64 -16.52
C SER A 185 3.57 -9.91 -15.20
N ASP A 186 3.23 -8.85 -14.45
CA ASP A 186 2.69 -8.94 -13.11
C ASP A 186 1.58 -7.91 -12.88
N GLY A 187 0.49 -8.39 -12.27
CA GLY A 187 -0.52 -7.57 -11.63
C GLY A 187 -0.48 -7.75 -10.13
N TRP A 188 -0.45 -6.64 -9.39
CA TRP A 188 -0.46 -6.59 -7.94
C TRP A 188 -1.63 -5.74 -7.45
N PHE A 189 -2.23 -6.16 -6.34
CA PHE A 189 -3.04 -5.28 -5.52
C PHE A 189 -2.73 -5.55 -4.05
N VAL A 190 -2.34 -4.51 -3.34
CA VAL A 190 -2.18 -4.54 -1.88
C VAL A 190 -3.19 -3.55 -1.30
N GLY A 191 -3.99 -4.04 -0.37
CA GLY A 191 -5.09 -3.30 0.22
C GLY A 191 -5.17 -3.51 1.71
N MET A 192 -5.93 -2.65 2.35
CA MET A 192 -6.23 -2.69 3.77
C MET A 192 -7.66 -2.26 4.03
N THR A 193 -8.26 -2.91 5.00
CA THR A 193 -9.38 -2.42 5.80
C THR A 193 -8.80 -1.83 7.10
N PRO A 194 -9.61 -1.31 8.02
CA PRO A 194 -9.12 -0.80 9.30
C PRO A 194 -8.39 -1.86 10.14
N ASP A 195 -8.79 -3.13 10.02
CA ASP A 195 -8.34 -4.23 10.88
C ASP A 195 -7.63 -5.38 10.12
N LEU A 196 -7.55 -5.29 8.80
CA LEU A 196 -6.97 -6.34 7.94
C LEU A 196 -6.15 -5.74 6.81
N VAL A 197 -4.92 -6.21 6.63
CA VAL A 197 -4.11 -5.98 5.43
C VAL A 197 -4.09 -7.25 4.59
N PHE A 198 -4.24 -7.09 3.28
CA PHE A 198 -4.31 -8.21 2.35
C PHE A 198 -3.64 -7.85 1.03
N GLY A 199 -3.20 -8.88 0.30
CA GLY A 199 -2.49 -8.71 -0.95
C GLY A 199 -2.86 -9.81 -1.94
N SER A 200 -2.84 -9.47 -3.22
CA SER A 200 -3.05 -10.40 -4.33
C SER A 200 -2.05 -10.11 -5.43
N TRP A 201 -1.53 -11.17 -6.02
CA TRP A 201 -0.60 -11.11 -7.14
C TRP A 201 -1.04 -12.12 -8.21
N ILE A 202 -0.94 -11.72 -9.46
CA ILE A 202 -1.14 -12.57 -10.63
C ILE A 202 0.02 -12.30 -11.58
N GLY A 203 0.77 -13.34 -11.90
CA GLY A 203 1.88 -13.30 -12.84
C GLY A 203 2.37 -14.71 -13.15
N GLY A 204 3.39 -14.79 -14.00
CA GLY A 204 4.07 -16.05 -14.29
C GLY A 204 5.18 -16.35 -13.29
N VAL A 205 5.55 -17.63 -13.18
CA VAL A 205 6.72 -18.06 -12.40
C VAL A 205 8.02 -17.44 -12.92
N THR A 206 8.08 -17.13 -14.22
CA THR A 206 9.20 -16.41 -14.84
C THR A 206 8.71 -15.10 -15.47
N PRO A 207 9.52 -14.01 -15.43
CA PRO A 207 9.15 -12.72 -16.05
C PRO A 207 8.95 -12.77 -17.57
N SER A 208 9.38 -13.87 -18.22
CA SER A 208 9.15 -14.10 -19.65
C SER A 208 7.69 -14.40 -19.98
N VAL A 209 6.92 -14.89 -19.00
CA VAL A 209 5.48 -15.08 -19.14
C VAL A 209 4.80 -13.72 -18.99
N ARG A 210 4.04 -13.33 -20.01
CA ARG A 210 3.41 -12.01 -20.09
C ARG A 210 1.93 -12.15 -20.33
N LEU A 211 1.15 -11.27 -19.72
CA LEU A 211 -0.27 -11.16 -19.99
C LEU A 211 -0.48 -10.27 -21.23
N PRO A 212 -1.47 -10.57 -22.10
CA PRO A 212 -1.82 -9.67 -23.17
C PRO A 212 -2.21 -8.28 -22.63
N GLN A 213 -1.71 -7.20 -23.24
CA GLN A 213 -1.91 -5.82 -22.79
C GLN A 213 -3.37 -5.47 -22.45
N HIS A 214 -4.33 -5.98 -23.23
CA HIS A 214 -5.73 -5.67 -23.04
C HIS A 214 -6.32 -6.23 -21.73
N ILE A 215 -5.71 -7.27 -21.15
CA ILE A 215 -6.09 -7.88 -19.86
C ILE A 215 -5.00 -7.82 -18.78
N GLY A 216 -3.79 -7.38 -19.12
CA GLY A 216 -2.63 -7.50 -18.25
C GLY A 216 -2.52 -6.46 -17.13
N PHE A 217 -3.42 -5.48 -17.07
CA PHE A 217 -3.45 -4.49 -16.00
C PHE A 217 -3.90 -5.10 -14.67
N ALA A 218 -3.33 -4.65 -13.55
CA ALA A 218 -3.71 -5.12 -12.22
C ALA A 218 -5.20 -4.91 -11.88
N SER A 219 -5.83 -3.87 -12.42
CA SER A 219 -7.27 -3.63 -12.29
C SER A 219 -8.13 -4.73 -12.90
N GLN A 220 -7.56 -5.55 -13.79
CA GLN A 220 -8.21 -6.66 -14.48
C GLN A 220 -7.73 -8.03 -14.00
N THR A 221 -6.62 -8.11 -13.26
CA THR A 221 -6.01 -9.39 -12.82
C THR A 221 -6.05 -9.56 -11.30
N ALA A 222 -5.18 -8.87 -10.56
CA ALA A 222 -5.08 -8.98 -9.11
C ALA A 222 -6.29 -8.33 -8.38
N LEU A 223 -6.74 -7.16 -8.83
CA LEU A 223 -7.85 -6.44 -8.20
C LEU A 223 -9.14 -7.28 -8.13
N PRO A 224 -9.53 -8.05 -9.16
CA PRO A 224 -10.63 -9.01 -9.05
C PRO A 224 -10.50 -10.06 -7.95
N VAL A 225 -9.30 -10.58 -7.69
CA VAL A 225 -9.06 -11.55 -6.60
C VAL A 225 -9.38 -10.90 -5.26
N ALA A 226 -8.88 -9.69 -5.04
CA ALA A 226 -9.20 -8.88 -3.86
C ALA A 226 -10.69 -8.56 -3.74
N GLY A 227 -11.35 -8.20 -4.84
CA GLY A 227 -12.79 -7.90 -4.85
C GLY A 227 -13.64 -9.10 -4.44
N LEU A 228 -13.36 -10.27 -5.00
CA LEU A 228 -14.03 -11.52 -4.63
C LEU A 228 -13.75 -11.91 -3.19
N PHE A 229 -12.50 -11.78 -2.74
CA PHE A 229 -12.12 -12.02 -1.35
C PHE A 229 -12.92 -11.15 -0.38
N LEU A 230 -13.05 -9.84 -0.64
CA LEU A 230 -13.81 -8.94 0.22
C LEU A 230 -15.33 -9.21 0.18
N GLN A 231 -15.87 -9.63 -0.96
CA GLN A 231 -17.27 -10.05 -1.05
C GLN A 231 -17.55 -11.31 -0.23
N ASP A 232 -16.61 -12.25 -0.22
CA ASP A 232 -16.72 -13.48 0.56
C ASP A 232 -16.57 -13.19 2.05
N LEU A 233 -15.59 -12.36 2.42
CA LEU A 233 -15.36 -11.91 3.80
C LEU A 233 -16.61 -11.25 4.40
N ALA A 234 -17.30 -10.41 3.63
CA ALA A 234 -18.54 -9.76 4.07
C ALA A 234 -19.72 -10.71 4.30
N ARG A 235 -19.66 -11.96 3.81
CA ARG A 235 -20.73 -12.96 3.98
C ARG A 235 -20.52 -13.87 5.20
N HIS A 236 -19.32 -13.93 5.75
CA HIS A 236 -18.97 -14.85 6.83
C HIS A 236 -19.10 -14.20 8.21
N GLU A 237 -20.10 -14.63 9.01
CA GLU A 237 -20.47 -14.05 10.32
C GLU A 237 -19.30 -13.92 11.33
N GLY A 238 -18.28 -14.79 11.28
CA GLY A 238 -17.10 -14.73 12.16
C GLY A 238 -16.10 -13.60 11.83
N LEU A 239 -16.20 -13.02 10.64
CA LEU A 239 -15.34 -11.93 10.12
C LEU A 239 -16.19 -10.72 9.63
N ALA A 240 -17.52 -10.78 9.83
CA ALA A 240 -18.53 -10.06 9.05
C ALA A 240 -18.67 -8.55 9.28
N SER A 241 -17.86 -7.92 10.13
CA SER A 241 -17.94 -6.48 10.29
C SER A 241 -16.69 -5.82 9.73
N ILE A 242 -16.48 -5.92 8.40
CA ILE A 242 -15.56 -4.98 7.76
C ILE A 242 -16.11 -3.59 8.04
N PRO A 243 -15.40 -2.74 8.80
CA PRO A 243 -15.97 -1.47 9.22
C PRO A 243 -16.25 -0.59 8.00
N ASP A 244 -17.34 0.17 8.06
CA ASP A 244 -17.66 1.15 7.01
C ASP A 244 -16.69 2.34 7.00
N HIS A 245 -15.97 2.53 8.12
CA HIS A 245 -15.07 3.65 8.32
C HIS A 245 -13.71 3.19 8.86
N PHE A 246 -12.65 3.87 8.43
CA PHE A 246 -11.33 3.74 9.07
C PHE A 246 -11.37 4.33 10.48
N HIS A 247 -10.55 3.79 11.36
CA HIS A 247 -10.43 4.26 12.74
C HIS A 247 -10.07 5.75 12.78
N PRO A 248 -10.46 6.50 13.83
CA PRO A 248 -10.18 7.95 13.89
C PRO A 248 -8.71 8.31 13.66
N HIS A 249 -7.79 7.52 14.23
CA HIS A 249 -6.34 7.69 14.08
C HIS A 249 -5.85 7.47 12.64
N GLN A 250 -6.63 6.80 11.79
CA GLN A 250 -6.32 6.53 10.38
C GLN A 250 -6.95 7.55 9.42
N ARG A 251 -7.83 8.44 9.89
CA ARG A 251 -8.53 9.44 9.06
C ARG A 251 -8.17 10.88 9.37
N ASN A 252 -7.72 11.17 10.59
CA ASN A 252 -7.56 12.55 11.02
C ASN A 252 -6.27 13.14 10.44
N THR A 253 -6.41 13.86 9.33
CA THR A 253 -5.28 14.55 8.70
C THR A 253 -5.47 16.05 8.68
N VAL A 254 -4.43 16.77 9.12
CA VAL A 254 -4.31 18.23 9.04
C VAL A 254 -3.96 18.66 7.61
N TYR A 255 -3.43 17.75 6.78
CA TYR A 255 -3.11 18.02 5.39
C TYR A 255 -4.38 18.32 4.58
N ARG A 256 -4.57 19.60 4.23
CA ARG A 256 -5.51 20.01 3.18
C ARG A 256 -5.05 19.39 1.86
N THR A 257 -5.58 18.21 1.53
CA THR A 257 -5.40 17.57 0.23
C THR A 257 -6.15 18.28 -0.91
N GLY A 258 -6.78 19.43 -0.64
CA GLY A 258 -7.51 20.27 -1.58
C GLY A 258 -6.64 21.13 -2.50
N CYS A 259 -5.40 20.75 -2.79
CA CYS A 259 -4.67 21.33 -3.92
C CYS A 259 -5.34 20.92 -5.24
N GLU A 260 -5.20 21.73 -6.28
CA GLU A 260 -5.65 21.35 -7.62
C GLU A 260 -5.05 19.99 -8.01
N ASP A 261 -5.90 19.08 -8.48
CA ASP A 261 -5.50 17.75 -8.89
C ASP A 261 -4.44 17.86 -10.00
N TYR A 262 -3.30 17.19 -9.81
CA TYR A 262 -2.29 17.05 -10.87
C TYR A 262 -2.96 16.40 -12.09
N ARG A 263 -3.00 17.14 -13.21
CA ARG A 263 -3.47 16.66 -14.51
C ARG A 263 -2.27 16.44 -15.41
N GLU A 264 -1.99 15.18 -15.72
CA GLU A 264 -1.07 14.84 -16.80
C GLU A 264 -1.76 15.22 -18.12
N GLU A 265 -1.22 16.19 -18.87
CA GLU A 265 -1.78 16.60 -20.16
C GLU A 265 -1.74 15.42 -21.14
N ARG A 266 -2.92 14.84 -21.42
CA ARG A 266 -3.04 13.81 -22.46
C ARG A 266 -2.66 14.43 -23.80
N PHE A 267 -2.02 13.65 -24.67
CA PHE A 267 -1.75 14.07 -26.05
C PHE A 267 -3.01 14.59 -26.76
N THR A 268 -4.17 14.00 -26.47
CA THR A 268 -5.48 14.46 -26.97
C THR A 268 -5.90 15.82 -26.43
N ASP A 269 -5.54 16.16 -25.20
CA ASP A 269 -5.80 17.49 -24.63
C ASP A 269 -4.91 18.54 -25.29
N ARG A 270 -3.62 18.23 -25.53
CA ARG A 270 -2.72 19.09 -26.32
C ARG A 270 -3.20 19.28 -27.76
N VAL A 271 -3.67 18.23 -28.40
CA VAL A 271 -4.22 18.30 -29.77
C VAL A 271 -5.51 19.12 -29.79
N ARG A 272 -6.42 18.91 -28.84
CA ARG A 272 -7.66 19.72 -28.73
C ARG A 272 -7.34 21.19 -28.44
N ASP A 273 -6.40 21.47 -27.57
CA ASP A 273 -6.07 22.84 -27.15
C ASP A 273 -5.32 23.57 -28.27
N PHE A 274 -4.48 22.86 -29.05
CA PHE A 274 -3.90 23.33 -30.31
C PHE A 274 -4.96 23.66 -31.37
N PHE A 275 -5.98 22.81 -31.56
CA PHE A 275 -7.05 23.05 -32.54
C PHE A 275 -8.13 24.02 -32.06
N SER A 276 -8.24 24.29 -30.76
CA SER A 276 -9.25 25.20 -30.18
C SER A 276 -8.71 26.60 -29.87
N GLY A 277 -7.44 26.88 -30.20
CA GLY A 277 -6.86 28.23 -30.12
C GLY A 277 -6.78 28.80 -28.70
N ARG A 278 -6.79 27.94 -27.68
CA ARG A 278 -6.56 28.36 -26.30
C ARG A 278 -5.06 28.29 -26.02
N ASP A 279 -4.40 29.45 -25.96
CA ASP A 279 -3.05 29.55 -25.44
C ASP A 279 -3.02 28.93 -24.04
N SER A 280 -2.28 27.84 -23.90
CA SER A 280 -1.95 27.21 -22.63
C SER A 280 -1.26 28.26 -21.75
N LYS A 281 -1.98 28.77 -20.74
CA LYS A 281 -1.34 29.55 -19.68
C LYS A 281 -0.26 28.68 -19.06
N GLU A 282 0.99 29.12 -19.18
CA GLU A 282 2.11 28.63 -18.39
C GLU A 282 1.65 28.50 -16.93
N ALA A 283 1.98 27.36 -16.31
CA ALA A 283 1.78 27.14 -14.90
C ALA A 283 2.47 28.28 -14.11
N GLN A 284 1.68 29.27 -13.67
CA GLN A 284 2.15 30.29 -12.74
C GLN A 284 2.32 29.61 -11.38
N ILE A 285 3.56 29.27 -11.04
CA ILE A 285 3.96 29.13 -9.64
C ILE A 285 3.82 30.52 -9.03
N VAL A 286 2.77 30.72 -8.22
CA VAL A 286 2.66 31.90 -7.36
C VAL A 286 3.62 31.66 -6.20
N GLY A 287 4.83 32.15 -6.36
CA GLY A 287 5.81 32.35 -5.29
C GLY A 287 6.27 33.80 -5.38
N ASP A 288 6.20 34.51 -4.26
CA ASP A 288 6.56 35.91 -4.14
C ASP A 288 7.95 36.22 -4.71
N ALA A 289 8.05 37.41 -5.27
CA ALA A 289 9.20 37.95 -5.97
C ALA A 289 10.46 38.02 -5.11
N GLU A 290 11.59 37.54 -5.62
CA GLU A 290 12.71 38.42 -6.00
C GLU A 290 13.85 37.63 -6.68
N ASN A 291 14.16 38.07 -7.91
CA ASN A 291 15.51 38.15 -8.48
C ASN A 291 16.27 36.84 -8.81
N ASP A 292 16.03 36.24 -9.99
CA ASP A 292 17.13 35.70 -10.80
C ASP A 292 16.76 35.55 -12.30
N ARG A 293 16.72 36.68 -13.02
CA ARG A 293 16.74 36.67 -14.50
C ARG A 293 18.18 36.58 -14.98
N SER A 294 18.79 35.39 -14.99
CA SER A 294 20.13 35.26 -15.60
C SER A 294 20.49 33.94 -16.31
N LEU A 295 19.71 32.86 -16.20
CA LEU A 295 20.10 31.57 -16.81
C LEU A 295 19.31 31.14 -18.07
N ILE A 296 18.02 31.46 -18.17
CA ILE A 296 17.16 30.93 -19.25
C ILE A 296 17.39 31.64 -20.61
N GLY A 297 17.96 32.86 -20.60
CA GLY A 297 18.31 33.59 -21.81
C GLY A 297 19.55 33.06 -22.55
N ARG A 298 20.42 32.28 -21.89
CA ARG A 298 21.72 31.86 -22.46
C ARG A 298 21.68 30.54 -23.23
N ILE A 299 20.61 29.75 -23.10
CA ILE A 299 20.48 28.43 -23.76
C ILE A 299 19.73 28.51 -25.10
N ARG A 300 18.98 29.59 -25.38
CA ARG A 300 18.23 29.75 -26.63
C ARG A 300 19.08 30.12 -27.87
N GLY A 301 20.39 30.32 -27.72
CA GLY A 301 21.29 30.71 -28.81
C GLY A 301 22.07 29.57 -29.49
N VAL A 302 21.98 28.33 -29.00
CA VAL A 302 22.91 27.24 -29.42
C VAL A 302 22.29 26.24 -30.41
N PHE A 303 20.99 26.34 -30.72
CA PHE A 303 20.32 25.41 -31.66
C PHE A 303 19.46 26.10 -32.72
N ARG A 304 20.03 27.07 -33.45
CA ARG A 304 19.53 27.45 -34.78
C ARG A 304 20.64 27.28 -35.81
N ARG A 305 20.56 26.17 -36.55
CA ARG A 305 21.11 26.03 -37.91
C ARG A 305 20.11 26.70 -38.85
N ASP A 306 20.54 27.76 -39.51
CA ASP A 306 20.79 27.82 -40.97
C ASP A 306 21.61 29.08 -41.26
#